data_AF-A0A7V8T0R3-F1
#
_entry.id   AF-A0A7V8T0R3-F1
#
_cell.length_a   1.000
_cell.length_b   1.000
_cell.length_c   1.000
_cell.angle_alpha   90.00
_cell.angle_beta   90.00
_cell.angle_gamma   90.00
#
_symmetry.space_group_name_H-M   'P 1'
#
loop_
_entity.id
_entity.type
_entity.pdbx_description
1 polymer ?
#
loop_
_entity_poly.entity_id
_entity_poly.type
_entity_poly.pdbx_seq_one_letter_code
_entity_poly.pdbx_strand_id
1 'polypeptide(L)'
;MTGVIPDRVTTDGHDAYPGAIRTELGRHVRHRTSRYLNNRLEQDHRGIKGRCRPMLGLKSTGSARRYCRGHDELRNFLRCRSRMRQRVPAATRRWQHMRRAAIALGILETA
;
A
#
# COMPACT_ATOMS: atom_id res chain seq x y z
N MET A 1 6.21 -9.36 0.24
CA MET A 1 6.82 -8.64 -0.90
C MET A 1 6.34 -9.30 -2.19
N THR A 2 6.07 -8.53 -3.25
CA THR A 2 5.55 -9.08 -4.53
C THR A 2 6.60 -9.84 -5.34
N GLY A 3 7.89 -9.76 -4.97
CA GLY A 3 9.01 -10.38 -5.70
C GLY A 3 9.32 -9.70 -7.04
N VAL A 4 8.60 -8.64 -7.39
CA VAL A 4 8.75 -7.92 -8.66
C VAL A 4 9.57 -6.66 -8.43
N ILE A 5 10.70 -6.53 -9.13
CA ILE A 5 11.50 -5.31 -9.18
C ILE A 5 10.88 -4.37 -10.23
N PRO A 6 10.50 -3.13 -9.88
CA PRO A 6 9.91 -2.20 -10.82
C PRO A 6 10.97 -1.53 -11.71
N ASP A 7 10.63 -1.23 -12.97
CA ASP A 7 11.52 -0.44 -13.85
C ASP A 7 11.73 1.01 -13.37
N ARG A 8 10.78 1.53 -12.57
CA ARG A 8 10.76 2.93 -12.14
C ARG A 8 10.10 3.11 -10.78
N VAL A 9 10.70 3.96 -9.96
CA VAL A 9 10.16 4.41 -8.66
C VAL A 9 9.99 5.93 -8.68
N THR A 10 8.86 6.41 -8.14
CA THR A 10 8.62 7.85 -7.99
C THR A 10 8.52 8.21 -6.51
N THR A 11 9.29 9.19 -6.06
CA THR A 11 9.24 9.72 -4.67
C THR A 11 9.25 11.26 -4.66
N ASP A 12 9.11 11.85 -3.48
CA ASP A 12 9.17 13.30 -3.23
C ASP A 12 10.57 13.91 -3.39
N GLY A 13 11.60 13.08 -3.57
CA GLY A 13 12.97 13.52 -3.81
C GLY A 13 13.82 13.69 -2.56
N HIS A 14 13.40 13.17 -1.40
CA HIS A 14 14.25 13.16 -0.21
C HIS A 14 15.60 12.43 -0.45
N ASP A 15 16.68 12.97 0.11
CA ASP A 15 18.07 12.51 -0.11
C ASP A 15 18.34 11.06 0.31
N ALA A 16 17.52 10.52 1.19
CA ALA A 16 17.59 9.12 1.60
C ALA A 16 17.22 8.11 0.47
N TYR A 17 16.40 8.53 -0.50
CA TYR A 17 15.84 7.59 -1.48
C TYR A 17 16.82 7.06 -2.53
N PRO A 18 17.71 7.85 -3.15
CA PRO A 18 18.62 7.35 -4.17
C PRO A 18 19.49 6.18 -3.68
N GLY A 19 20.02 6.27 -2.46
CA GLY A 19 20.78 5.20 -1.82
C GLY A 19 19.93 3.96 -1.55
N ALA A 20 18.78 4.15 -0.90
CA ALA A 20 17.87 3.04 -0.58
C ALA A 20 17.35 2.32 -1.84
N ILE A 21 16.97 3.05 -2.89
CA ILE A 21 16.50 2.47 -4.15
C ILE A 21 17.60 1.62 -4.79
N ARG A 22 18.84 2.12 -4.81
CA ARG A 22 19.97 1.37 -5.39
C ARG A 22 20.26 0.08 -4.62
N THR A 23 20.19 0.12 -3.28
CA THR A 23 20.46 -1.03 -2.41
C THR A 23 19.33 -2.05 -2.44
N GLU A 24 18.08 -1.60 -2.30
CA GLU A 24 16.91 -2.48 -2.12
C GLU A 24 16.30 -2.95 -3.45
N LEU A 25 16.35 -2.11 -4.49
CA LEU A 25 15.67 -2.36 -5.77
C LEU A 25 16.66 -2.52 -6.94
N GLY A 26 17.92 -2.15 -6.75
CA GLY A 26 18.99 -2.31 -7.72
C GLY A 26 19.27 -1.06 -8.57
N ARG A 27 20.48 -1.01 -9.15
CA ARG A 27 21.00 0.13 -9.92
C ARG A 27 20.25 0.43 -11.22
N HIS A 28 19.47 -0.52 -11.73
CA HIS A 28 18.76 -0.39 -13.01
C HIS A 28 17.38 0.27 -12.86
N VAL A 29 16.92 0.46 -11.62
CA VAL A 29 15.62 1.10 -11.34
C VAL A 29 15.74 2.60 -11.53
N ARG A 30 14.93 3.15 -12.44
CA ARG A 30 14.92 4.60 -12.68
C ARG A 30 14.21 5.31 -11.53
N HIS A 31 14.94 6.15 -10.79
CA HIS A 31 14.33 7.06 -9.83
C HIS A 31 13.78 8.30 -10.54
N ARG A 32 12.56 8.70 -10.18
CA ARG A 32 11.90 9.91 -10.69
C ARG A 32 11.38 10.73 -9.52
N THR A 33 11.60 12.03 -9.57
CA THR A 33 11.01 13.00 -8.65
C THR A 33 9.98 13.81 -9.42
N SER A 34 8.69 13.63 -9.12
CA SER A 34 7.64 14.38 -9.78
C SER A 34 6.48 14.62 -8.84
N ARG A 35 6.30 15.89 -8.47
CA ARG A 35 5.23 16.33 -7.57
C ARG A 35 3.85 15.84 -8.01
N TYR A 36 3.54 15.93 -9.31
CA TYR A 36 2.25 15.47 -9.82
C TYR A 36 2.03 13.97 -9.65
N LEU A 37 3.07 13.17 -9.84
CA LEU A 37 2.99 11.72 -9.76
C LEU A 37 2.97 11.24 -8.30
N ASN A 38 3.59 12.00 -7.40
CA ASN A 38 3.49 11.81 -5.96
C ASN A 38 2.07 12.01 -5.43
N ASN A 39 1.24 12.83 -6.09
CA ASN A 39 -0.17 12.99 -5.71
C ASN A 39 -0.93 11.67 -5.66
N ARG A 40 -0.54 10.66 -6.47
CA ARG A 40 -1.17 9.33 -6.45
C ARG A 40 -0.90 8.60 -5.13
N LEU A 41 0.35 8.68 -4.65
CA LEU A 41 0.75 8.10 -3.37
C LEU A 41 0.07 8.85 -2.22
N GLU A 42 0.09 10.18 -2.25
CA GLU A 42 -0.59 11.00 -1.24
C GLU A 42 -2.09 10.74 -1.19
N GLN A 43 -2.74 10.53 -2.35
CA GLN A 43 -4.15 10.18 -2.41
C GLN A 43 -4.44 8.80 -1.81
N ASP A 44 -3.56 7.81 -2.03
CA ASP A 44 -3.73 6.49 -1.42
C ASP A 44 -3.57 6.56 0.11
N HIS A 45 -2.62 7.36 0.59
CA HIS A 45 -2.39 7.60 2.01
C HIS A 45 -3.57 8.29 2.73
N ARG A 46 -4.43 9.04 2.02
CA ARG A 46 -5.54 9.78 2.65
C ARG A 46 -6.47 8.89 3.46
N GLY A 47 -6.76 7.67 2.98
CA GLY A 47 -7.65 6.74 3.70
C GLY A 47 -7.06 6.28 5.04
N ILE A 48 -5.76 6.02 5.06
CA ILE A 48 -5.03 5.59 6.25
C ILE A 48 -4.85 6.78 7.20
N LYS A 49 -4.32 7.91 6.71
CA LYS A 49 -4.19 9.15 7.50
C LYS A 49 -5.53 9.56 8.13
N GLY A 50 -6.64 9.45 7.39
CA GLY A 50 -7.98 9.76 7.89
C GLY A 50 -8.44 8.87 9.06
N ARG A 51 -8.04 7.60 9.09
CA ARG A 51 -8.33 6.69 10.22
C ARG A 51 -7.39 6.90 11.40
N CYS A 52 -6.12 7.18 11.14
CA CYS A 52 -5.11 7.38 12.18
C CYS A 52 -5.28 8.74 12.91
N ARG A 53 -5.68 9.78 12.18
CA ARG A 53 -5.81 11.15 12.71
C ARG A 53 -6.73 11.29 13.93
N PRO A 54 -7.96 10.73 13.97
CA PRO A 54 -8.81 10.80 15.16
C PRO A 54 -8.28 10.02 16.36
N MET A 55 -7.31 9.11 16.17
CA MET A 55 -6.65 8.37 17.25
C MET A 55 -5.51 9.16 17.92
N LEU A 56 -5.26 10.41 17.49
CA LEU A 56 -4.21 11.28 18.01
C LEU A 56 -2.79 10.67 17.92
N GLY A 57 -2.57 9.86 16.89
CA GLY A 57 -1.30 9.17 16.64
C GLY A 57 -1.14 7.86 17.42
N LEU A 58 -0.23 7.03 16.93
CA LEU A 58 0.07 5.71 17.46
C LEU A 58 1.11 5.84 18.58
N LYS A 59 0.77 5.42 19.81
CA LYS A 59 1.58 5.68 21.02
C LYS A 59 2.71 4.66 21.25
N SER A 60 2.79 3.62 20.41
CA SER A 60 3.83 2.60 20.49
C SER A 60 4.03 1.90 19.15
N THR A 61 5.22 1.32 18.93
CA THR A 61 5.51 0.48 17.77
C THR A 61 4.55 -0.71 17.65
N GLY A 62 4.18 -1.32 18.78
CA GLY A 62 3.18 -2.40 18.82
C GLY A 62 1.79 -1.95 18.35
N SER A 63 1.36 -0.75 18.73
CA SER A 63 0.09 -0.17 18.23
C SER A 63 0.18 0.16 16.74
N ALA A 64 1.30 0.70 16.28
CA ALA A 64 1.52 1.01 14.87
C ALA A 64 1.52 -0.25 14.00
N ARG A 65 2.19 -1.32 14.45
CA ARG A 65 2.18 -2.61 13.75
C ARG A 65 0.76 -3.18 13.62
N ARG A 66 -0.02 -3.19 14.71
CA ARG A 66 -1.43 -3.65 14.67
C ARG A 66 -2.26 -2.81 13.72
N TYR A 67 -2.07 -1.49 13.76
CA TYR A 67 -2.75 -0.55 12.88
C TYR A 67 -2.41 -0.81 11.40
N CYS A 68 -1.13 -0.94 11.04
CA CYS A 68 -0.70 -1.22 9.68
C CYS A 68 -1.26 -2.56 9.16
N ARG A 69 -1.19 -3.63 9.98
CA ARG A 69 -1.74 -4.95 9.61
C ARG A 69 -3.25 -4.87 9.32
N GLY A 70 -4.01 -4.22 10.20
CA GLY A 70 -5.48 -4.16 10.09
C GLY A 70 -6.01 -3.15 9.06
N HIS A 71 -5.32 -2.05 8.82
CA HIS A 71 -5.84 -0.94 8.02
C HIS A 71 -5.09 -0.65 6.73
N ASP A 72 -3.81 -1.00 6.63
CA ASP A 72 -3.04 -0.85 5.40
C ASP A 72 -2.96 -2.17 4.65
N GLU A 73 -2.36 -3.20 5.25
CA GLU A 73 -2.14 -4.50 4.61
C GLU A 73 -3.46 -5.16 4.21
N LEU A 74 -4.40 -5.29 5.14
CA LEU A 74 -5.72 -5.86 4.85
C LEU A 74 -6.48 -5.05 3.80
N ARG A 75 -6.42 -3.71 3.85
CA ARG A 75 -7.05 -2.83 2.86
C ARG A 75 -6.47 -3.08 1.47
N ASN A 76 -5.14 -3.15 1.36
CA ASN A 76 -4.46 -3.39 0.09
C ASN A 76 -4.75 -4.79 -0.45
N PHE A 77 -4.77 -5.80 0.42
CA PHE A 77 -5.11 -7.17 0.04
C PHE A 77 -6.54 -7.27 -0.50
N LEU A 78 -7.52 -6.66 0.17
CA LEU A 78 -8.93 -6.66 -0.27
C LEU A 78 -9.21 -5.72 -1.46
N ARG A 79 -8.21 -4.98 -1.95
CA ARG A 79 -8.37 -3.99 -3.03
C ARG A 79 -8.70 -4.66 -4.36
N CYS A 80 -9.93 -4.50 -4.83
CA CYS A 80 -10.41 -5.06 -6.11
C CYS A 80 -9.88 -4.31 -7.36
N ARG A 81 -9.27 -3.14 -7.18
CA ARG A 81 -8.76 -2.30 -8.28
C ARG A 81 -7.25 -2.22 -8.20
N SER A 82 -6.56 -2.53 -9.29
CA SER A 82 -5.11 -2.39 -9.37
C SER A 82 -4.70 -0.97 -9.74
N ARG A 83 -5.54 -0.25 -10.49
CA ARG A 83 -5.26 1.13 -10.96
C ARG A 83 -6.36 2.10 -10.53
N MET A 84 -5.98 3.37 -10.35
CA MET A 84 -6.93 4.45 -10.12
C MET A 84 -7.92 4.55 -11.29
N ARG A 85 -9.21 4.79 -10.99
CA ARG A 85 -10.31 4.85 -11.99
C ARG A 85 -10.52 3.57 -12.82
N GLN A 86 -9.94 2.44 -12.42
CA GLN A 86 -10.24 1.17 -13.07
C GLN A 86 -11.73 0.81 -12.87
N ARG A 87 -12.46 0.66 -13.97
CA ARG A 87 -13.83 0.15 -13.96
C ARG A 87 -13.78 -1.35 -13.69
N VAL A 88 -14.43 -1.77 -12.61
CA VAL A 88 -14.61 -3.19 -12.27
C VAL A 88 -16.10 -3.40 -11.99
N PRO A 89 -16.78 -4.29 -12.72
CA PRO A 89 -18.21 -4.57 -12.52
C PRO A 89 -18.52 -4.92 -11.06
N ALA A 90 -19.74 -4.60 -10.61
CA ALA A 90 -20.14 -4.85 -9.23
C ALA A 90 -20.06 -6.35 -8.85
N ALA A 91 -20.48 -7.23 -9.76
CA ALA A 91 -20.39 -8.68 -9.56
C ALA A 91 -18.94 -9.13 -9.38
N THR A 92 -18.01 -8.66 -10.22
CA THR A 92 -16.58 -8.98 -10.12
C THR A 92 -15.98 -8.46 -8.82
N ARG A 93 -16.33 -7.24 -8.39
CA ARG A 93 -15.87 -6.69 -7.10
C ARG A 93 -16.32 -7.57 -5.93
N ARG A 94 -17.59 -7.98 -5.91
CA ARG A 94 -18.13 -8.86 -4.86
C ARG A 94 -17.40 -10.20 -4.84
N TRP A 95 -17.26 -10.85 -5.99
CA TRP A 95 -16.57 -12.13 -6.10
C TRP A 95 -15.12 -12.07 -5.63
N GLN A 96 -14.36 -11.06 -6.10
CA GLN A 96 -12.96 -10.87 -5.67
C GLN A 96 -12.86 -10.59 -4.18
N HIS A 97 -13.75 -9.76 -3.64
CA HIS A 97 -13.76 -9.43 -2.23
C HIS A 97 -14.06 -10.66 -1.37
N MET A 98 -15.09 -11.44 -1.70
CA MET A 98 -15.44 -12.68 -0.99
C MET A 98 -14.31 -13.71 -1.02
N ARG A 99 -13.74 -13.96 -2.21
CA ARG A 99 -12.62 -14.89 -2.36
C ARG A 99 -11.42 -14.49 -1.50
N ARG A 100 -11.04 -13.20 -1.53
CA ARG A 100 -9.91 -12.70 -0.74
C ARG A 100 -10.23 -12.65 0.75
N ALA A 101 -11.44 -12.28 1.15
CA ALA A 101 -11.85 -12.30 2.54
C ALA A 101 -11.76 -13.72 3.13
N ALA A 102 -12.20 -14.75 2.40
CA ALA A 102 -12.06 -16.14 2.83
C ALA A 102 -10.58 -16.53 3.04
N ILE A 103 -9.68 -16.13 2.13
CA ILE A 103 -8.23 -16.36 2.30
C ILE A 103 -7.70 -15.64 3.55
N ALA A 104 -8.08 -14.37 3.75
CA ALA A 104 -7.62 -13.60 4.90
C ALA A 104 -8.11 -14.20 6.23
N LEU A 105 -9.36 -14.67 6.28
CA LEU A 105 -9.91 -15.36 7.45
C LEU A 105 -9.16 -16.66 7.73
N GLY A 106 -8.90 -17.48 6.71
CA GLY A 106 -8.11 -18.70 6.87
C GLY A 106 -6.69 -18.42 7.39
N ILE A 107 -6.02 -17.37 6.93
CA ILE A 107 -4.71 -16.96 7.47
C ILE A 107 -4.83 -16.57 8.94
N LEU A 108 -5.87 -15.83 9.32
CA LEU A 108 -6.08 -15.38 10.71
C LEU A 108 -6.42 -16.51 11.67
N GLU A 109 -7.11 -17.56 11.21
CA GLU A 109 -7.41 -18.75 12.01
C GLU A 109 -6.16 -19.60 12.28
N THR A 110 -5.14 -19.50 11.42
CA THR A 110 -3.88 -20.24 11.52
C THR A 110 -2.73 -19.49 12.20
N ALA A 111 -2.93 -18.22 12.57
CA ALA A 111 -1.88 -17.30 13.04
C ALA A 111 -1.99 -16.98 14.54
#